data_AF-A0A0R3QGH2-F1
#
_entry.id   AF-A0A0R3QGH2-F1
#
_cell.length_a   1.000
_cell.length_b   1.000
_cell.length_c   1.000
_cell.angle_alpha   90.00
_cell.angle_beta   90.00
_cell.angle_gamma   90.00
#
_symmetry.space_group_name_H-M   'P 1'
#
loop_
_entity.id
_entity.type
_entity.pdbx_description
1 polymer ?
#
loop_
_entity_poly.entity_id
_entity_poly.type
_entity_poly.pdbx_seq_one_letter_code
_entity_poly.pdbx_strand_id
1 'polypeptide(L)'
;MMPTGGHLHPLMKVRNEFRQIFFQMGFVEMPTNRYVESSFWNFDALFQPQQHPARDAHDTFFLSDPEKSFSFPEDYLQRVKNVHTEGGYGSKGYNYDWKLEEAQKNVLRTHTTAVSAHQLYKLAKEGFKPTKMFSIDRVFRNETLDATHLAEFHQVC
;
A
#
# COMPACT_ATOMS: atom_id res chain seq x y z
N MET A 1 -32.08 7.90 -35.44
CA MET A 1 -31.42 8.73 -34.40
C MET A 1 -31.02 7.78 -33.28
N MET A 2 -29.74 7.71 -32.89
CA MET A 2 -29.37 6.87 -31.74
C MET A 2 -29.96 7.48 -30.46
N PRO A 3 -30.56 6.67 -29.56
CA PRO A 3 -31.14 7.18 -28.33
C PRO A 3 -30.05 7.77 -27.43
N THR A 4 -30.33 8.90 -26.81
CA THR A 4 -29.43 9.53 -25.83
C THR A 4 -29.44 8.70 -24.55
N GLY A 5 -28.29 8.17 -24.13
CA GLY A 5 -28.16 7.32 -22.95
C GLY A 5 -26.92 7.67 -22.13
N GLY A 6 -26.89 7.22 -20.87
CA GLY A 6 -25.71 7.38 -20.02
C GLY A 6 -24.53 6.56 -20.52
N HIS A 7 -23.31 7.05 -20.29
CA HIS A 7 -22.08 6.35 -20.66
C HIS A 7 -21.20 6.11 -19.42
N LEU A 8 -20.71 4.87 -19.27
CA LEU A 8 -19.70 4.55 -18.27
C LEU A 8 -18.31 4.86 -18.82
N HIS A 9 -17.47 5.46 -17.97
CA HIS A 9 -16.07 5.71 -18.29
C HIS A 9 -15.37 4.40 -18.66
N PRO A 10 -14.64 4.30 -19.79
CA PRO A 10 -14.01 3.05 -20.24
C PRO A 10 -13.14 2.37 -19.18
N LEU A 11 -12.32 3.14 -18.45
CA LEU A 11 -11.53 2.63 -17.33
C LEU A 11 -12.37 1.91 -16.27
N MET A 12 -13.57 2.43 -15.97
CA MET A 12 -14.46 1.81 -14.98
C MET A 12 -15.10 0.53 -15.49
N LYS A 13 -15.31 0.41 -16.81
CA LYS A 13 -15.75 -0.85 -17.44
C LYS A 13 -14.67 -1.93 -17.28
N VAL A 14 -13.42 -1.59 -17.60
CA VAL A 14 -12.27 -2.51 -17.46
C VAL A 14 -12.05 -2.88 -15.99
N ARG A 15 -12.10 -1.90 -15.07
CA ARG A 15 -12.04 -2.17 -13.63
C ARG A 15 -13.11 -3.16 -13.19
N ASN A 16 -14.35 -3.01 -13.66
CA ASN A 16 -15.42 -3.94 -13.33
C ASN A 16 -15.15 -5.36 -13.86
N GLU A 17 -14.62 -5.48 -15.08
CA GLU A 17 -14.23 -6.77 -15.65
C GLU A 17 -13.16 -7.48 -14.81
N PHE A 18 -12.09 -6.78 -14.42
CA PHE A 18 -11.08 -7.33 -13.50
C PHE A 18 -11.69 -7.78 -12.16
N ARG A 19 -12.60 -6.98 -11.57
CA ARG A 19 -13.29 -7.38 -10.34
C ARG A 19 -14.06 -8.70 -10.52
N GLN A 20 -14.76 -8.86 -11.63
CA GLN A 20 -15.51 -10.09 -11.91
C GLN A 20 -14.59 -11.31 -12.06
N ILE A 21 -13.43 -11.16 -12.71
CA ILE A 21 -12.44 -12.24 -12.84
C ILE A 21 -12.00 -12.73 -11.45
N PHE A 22 -11.63 -11.80 -10.54
CA PHE A 22 -11.22 -12.16 -9.18
C PHE A 22 -12.34 -12.84 -8.38
N PHE A 23 -13.58 -12.34 -8.48
CA PHE A 23 -14.72 -12.99 -7.83
C PHE A 23 -14.96 -14.41 -8.35
N GLN A 24 -14.85 -14.63 -9.66
CA GLN A 24 -14.96 -15.98 -10.26
C GLN A 24 -13.85 -16.92 -9.79
N MET A 25 -12.67 -16.40 -9.45
CA MET A 25 -11.55 -17.17 -8.87
C MET A 25 -11.66 -17.39 -7.35
N GLY A 26 -12.74 -16.90 -6.73
CA GLY A 26 -13.01 -17.02 -5.29
C GLY A 26 -12.19 -16.07 -4.41
N PHE A 27 -11.72 -14.94 -4.98
CA PHE A 27 -11.06 -13.89 -4.20
C PHE A 27 -12.09 -12.94 -3.58
N VAL A 28 -11.77 -12.41 -2.40
CA VAL A 28 -12.56 -11.40 -1.69
C VAL A 28 -11.93 -10.02 -1.84
N GLU A 29 -12.73 -9.00 -2.11
CA GLU A 29 -12.22 -7.63 -2.30
C GLU A 29 -11.82 -7.01 -0.95
N MET A 30 -10.60 -6.47 -0.86
CA MET A 30 -10.09 -5.75 0.30
C MET A 30 -10.58 -4.30 0.30
N PRO A 31 -10.87 -3.70 1.48
CA PRO A 31 -11.18 -2.29 1.58
C PRO A 31 -9.92 -1.44 1.33
N THR A 32 -10.02 -0.48 0.41
CA THR A 32 -8.89 0.39 0.00
C THR A 32 -9.11 1.86 0.32
N ASN A 33 -10.12 2.19 1.13
CA ASN A 33 -10.73 3.52 1.39
C ASN A 33 -9.83 4.53 2.13
N ARG A 34 -8.57 4.65 1.70
CA ARG A 34 -7.52 5.48 2.26
C ARG A 34 -6.47 5.75 1.19
N TYR A 35 -6.31 7.02 0.81
CA TYR A 35 -5.21 7.43 -0.07
C TYR A 35 -3.94 7.79 0.69
N VAL A 36 -4.09 8.27 1.93
CA VAL A 36 -2.97 8.63 2.80
C VAL A 36 -2.55 7.42 3.64
N GLU A 37 -1.32 6.96 3.51
CA GLU A 37 -0.74 5.95 4.39
C GLU A 37 0.39 6.52 5.22
N SER A 38 0.60 5.97 6.42
CA SER A 38 1.87 6.16 7.11
C SER A 38 2.99 5.42 6.37
N SER A 39 4.21 5.96 6.39
CA SER A 39 5.40 5.30 5.84
C SER A 39 5.65 3.93 6.48
N PHE A 40 5.23 3.73 7.74
CA PHE A 40 5.22 2.42 8.38
C PHE A 40 4.47 1.37 7.55
N TRP A 41 3.19 1.59 7.27
CA TRP A 41 2.36 0.64 6.53
C TRP A 41 2.71 0.57 5.04
N ASN A 42 3.13 1.70 4.46
CA ASN A 42 3.48 1.74 3.05
C ASN A 42 4.85 1.10 2.76
N PHE A 43 5.79 1.06 3.72
CA PHE A 43 7.14 0.58 3.49
C PHE A 43 7.65 -0.37 4.58
N ASP A 44 7.71 0.08 5.83
CA ASP A 44 8.41 -0.66 6.90
C ASP A 44 7.76 -2.03 7.19
N ALA A 45 6.42 -2.10 7.22
CA ALA A 45 5.64 -3.31 7.45
C ALA A 45 5.82 -4.35 6.33
N LEU A 46 6.20 -3.91 5.13
CA LEU A 46 6.54 -4.75 3.97
C LEU A 46 8.02 -5.16 3.95
N PHE A 47 8.75 -4.87 5.02
CA PHE A 47 10.19 -5.10 5.14
C PHE A 47 11.03 -4.32 4.11
N GLN A 48 10.55 -3.17 3.63
CA GLN A 48 11.33 -2.27 2.79
C GLN A 48 12.21 -1.34 3.65
N PRO A 49 13.53 -1.30 3.48
CA PRO A 49 14.42 -0.53 4.35
C PRO A 49 14.21 0.99 4.22
N GLN A 50 14.53 1.76 5.27
CA GLN A 50 14.31 3.21 5.28
C GLN A 50 15.19 3.98 4.30
N GLN A 51 16.38 3.47 3.99
CA GLN A 51 17.31 4.02 3.00
C GLN A 51 16.97 3.63 1.54
N HIS A 52 15.84 2.97 1.29
CA HIS A 52 15.48 2.54 -0.05
C HIS A 52 15.14 3.75 -0.96
N PRO A 53 15.66 3.84 -2.20
CA PRO A 53 15.45 4.98 -3.10
C PRO A 53 13.97 5.34 -3.31
N ALA A 54 13.10 4.34 -3.43
CA ALA A 54 11.66 4.58 -3.57
C ALA A 54 11.00 5.34 -2.40
N ARG A 55 11.68 5.53 -1.26
CA ARG A 55 11.22 6.36 -0.13
C ARG A 55 11.70 7.80 -0.22
N ASP A 56 12.48 8.15 -1.25
CA ASP A 56 12.91 9.52 -1.51
C ASP A 56 11.72 10.39 -1.95
N ALA A 57 11.79 11.68 -1.64
CA ALA A 57 10.80 12.66 -2.07
C ALA A 57 10.73 12.78 -3.60
N HIS A 58 11.79 12.41 -4.31
CA HIS A 58 11.79 12.30 -5.77
C HIS A 58 10.85 11.21 -6.30
N ASP A 59 10.55 10.17 -5.53
CA ASP A 59 9.69 9.05 -5.98
C ASP A 59 8.32 9.02 -5.26
N THR A 60 8.23 9.62 -4.07
CA THR A 60 7.05 9.55 -3.19
C THR A 60 6.50 10.93 -2.83
N PHE A 61 5.18 11.09 -2.95
CA PHE A 61 4.49 12.27 -2.43
C PHE A 61 4.31 12.20 -0.92
N PHE A 62 5.10 12.99 -0.19
CA PHE A 62 4.93 13.21 1.24
C PHE A 62 3.88 14.27 1.53
N LEU A 63 3.13 14.12 2.61
CA LEU A 63 2.13 15.09 3.05
C LEU A 63 2.77 16.18 3.90
N SER A 64 2.37 17.43 3.65
CA SER A 64 2.68 18.56 4.53
C SER A 64 1.68 18.69 5.68
N ASP A 65 0.42 18.32 5.47
CA ASP A 65 -0.62 18.31 6.50
C ASP A 65 -1.69 17.23 6.21
N PRO A 66 -1.96 16.30 7.14
CA PRO A 66 -1.18 16.00 8.34
C PRO A 66 0.17 15.33 7.97
N GLU A 67 1.30 15.92 8.38
CA GLU A 67 2.65 15.40 8.05
C GLU A 67 2.93 14.02 8.67
N LYS A 68 2.41 13.76 9.87
CA LYS A 68 2.75 12.57 10.67
C LYS A 68 1.52 11.81 11.13
N SER A 69 1.66 10.50 11.21
CA SER A 69 0.75 9.57 11.91
C SER A 69 1.36 9.15 13.23
N PHE A 70 0.51 8.96 14.25
CA PHE A 70 0.92 8.54 15.59
C PHE A 70 0.22 7.27 16.07
N SER A 71 -0.73 6.74 15.30
CA SER A 71 -1.53 5.57 15.66
C SER A 71 -0.98 4.31 15.00
N PHE A 72 -0.17 3.55 15.74
CA PHE A 72 0.36 2.26 15.31
C PHE A 72 0.06 1.18 16.34
N PRO A 73 -0.04 -0.10 15.94
CA PRO A 73 -0.01 -1.19 16.90
C PRO A 73 1.41 -1.32 17.48
N GLU A 74 1.60 -0.86 18.71
CA GLU A 74 2.90 -0.77 19.38
C GLU A 74 3.67 -2.10 19.37
N ASP A 75 2.96 -3.20 19.61
CA ASP A 75 3.53 -4.55 19.61
C ASP A 75 4.13 -4.92 18.25
N TYR A 76 3.46 -4.51 17.16
CA TYR A 76 3.89 -4.81 15.80
C TYR A 76 4.98 -3.87 15.34
N LEU A 77 4.87 -2.58 15.68
CA LEU A 77 5.88 -1.57 15.44
C LEU A 77 7.25 -2.01 16.00
N GLN A 78 7.27 -2.45 17.26
CA GLN A 78 8.50 -2.91 17.91
C GLN A 78 9.08 -4.17 17.25
N ARG A 79 8.23 -5.13 16.83
CA ARG A 79 8.69 -6.32 16.11
C ARG A 79 9.30 -5.95 14.75
N VAL A 80 8.65 -5.06 14.00
CA VAL A 80 9.18 -4.58 12.72
C VAL A 80 10.52 -3.89 12.94
N LYS A 81 10.61 -2.96 13.90
CA LYS A 81 11.86 -2.30 14.27
C LYS A 81 12.97 -3.31 14.54
N ASN A 82 12.75 -4.27 15.45
CA ASN A 82 13.76 -5.26 15.84
C ASN A 82 14.26 -6.08 14.64
N VAL A 83 13.35 -6.55 13.77
CA VAL A 83 13.73 -7.38 12.61
C VAL A 83 14.46 -6.56 11.55
N HIS A 84 14.11 -5.27 11.39
CA HIS A 84 14.85 -4.38 10.50
C HIS A 84 16.27 -4.11 11.01
N THR A 85 16.45 -3.87 12.31
CA THR A 85 17.74 -3.50 12.91
C THR A 85 18.64 -4.71 13.15
N GLU A 86 18.19 -5.66 13.96
CA GLU A 86 19.01 -6.76 14.51
C GLU A 86 18.73 -8.10 13.82
N GLY A 87 17.65 -8.17 13.03
CA GLY A 87 17.17 -9.40 12.43
C GLY A 87 16.24 -10.19 13.35
N GLY A 88 15.91 -11.40 12.93
CA GLY A 88 14.88 -12.23 13.56
C GLY A 88 14.25 -13.18 12.56
N TYR A 89 13.50 -14.18 13.06
CA TYR A 89 12.84 -15.17 12.22
C TYR A 89 13.77 -15.88 11.20
N GLY A 90 15.06 -16.03 11.54
CA GLY A 90 16.09 -16.61 10.67
C GLY A 90 16.77 -15.62 9.71
N SER A 91 16.31 -14.35 9.66
CA SER A 91 16.96 -13.26 8.92
C SER A 91 18.00 -12.54 9.77
N LYS A 92 19.03 -11.97 9.12
CA LYS A 92 20.02 -11.09 9.74
C LYS A 92 19.56 -9.63 9.85
N GLY A 93 18.36 -9.31 9.34
CA GLY A 93 17.89 -7.93 9.23
C GLY A 93 18.69 -7.12 8.21
N TYR A 94 18.58 -5.80 8.30
CA TYR A 94 19.30 -4.85 7.46
C TYR A 94 20.49 -4.19 8.17
N ASN A 95 20.67 -4.41 9.48
CA ASN A 95 21.79 -3.91 10.27
C ASN A 95 22.00 -2.38 10.15
N TYR A 96 20.92 -1.62 10.34
CA TYR A 96 20.91 -0.16 10.38
C TYR A 96 20.08 0.33 11.56
N ASP A 97 20.18 1.62 11.88
CA ASP A 97 19.34 2.26 12.91
C ASP A 97 17.97 2.64 12.32
N TRP A 98 16.92 1.89 12.72
CA TRP A 98 15.55 2.13 12.29
C TRP A 98 14.95 3.30 13.08
N LYS A 99 14.51 4.34 12.37
CA LYS A 99 14.02 5.59 12.95
C LYS A 99 12.50 5.64 12.97
N LEU A 100 11.93 5.92 14.13
CA LEU A 100 10.47 6.04 14.26
C LEU A 100 9.94 7.24 13.48
N GLU A 101 10.69 8.35 13.43
CA GLU A 101 10.29 9.56 12.74
C GLU A 101 10.07 9.32 11.24
N GLU A 102 10.86 8.44 10.63
CA GLU A 102 10.71 8.06 9.21
C GLU A 102 9.46 7.21 8.97
N ALA A 103 9.09 6.35 9.92
CA ALA A 103 7.88 5.53 9.84
C ALA A 103 6.60 6.34 10.06
N GLN A 104 6.70 7.44 10.83
CA GLN A 104 5.59 8.34 11.14
C GLN A 104 5.17 9.22 9.96
N LYS A 105 6.05 9.52 9.01
CA LYS A 105 5.74 10.39 7.87
C LYS A 105 4.56 9.86 7.06
N ASN A 106 3.58 10.69 6.78
CA ASN A 106 2.46 10.36 5.92
C ASN A 106 2.83 10.58 4.45
N VAL A 107 2.37 9.65 3.61
CA VAL A 107 2.57 9.66 2.17
C VAL A 107 1.24 9.40 1.46
N LEU A 108 1.13 9.85 0.21
CA LEU A 108 0.13 9.27 -0.68
C LEU A 108 0.58 7.85 -1.04
N ARG A 109 -0.33 6.88 -0.86
CA ARG A 109 -0.05 5.46 -1.04
C ARG A 109 0.55 5.17 -2.41
N THR A 110 1.76 4.62 -2.44
CA THR A 110 2.52 4.40 -3.67
C THR A 110 2.17 3.10 -4.40
N HIS A 111 1.56 2.15 -3.67
CA HIS A 111 1.12 0.85 -4.18
C HIS A 111 0.06 0.22 -3.27
N THR A 112 -0.83 -0.59 -3.84
CA THR A 112 -1.90 -1.28 -3.09
C THR A 112 -1.40 -2.38 -2.16
N THR A 113 -0.12 -2.78 -2.24
CA THR A 113 0.51 -3.73 -1.30
C THR A 113 0.42 -3.27 0.16
N ALA A 114 0.34 -1.96 0.42
CA ALA A 114 0.10 -1.42 1.75
C ALA A 114 -1.28 -1.87 2.31
N VAL A 115 -2.30 -1.97 1.45
CA VAL A 115 -3.62 -2.51 1.82
C VAL A 115 -3.51 -3.98 2.19
N SER A 116 -2.74 -4.75 1.41
CA SER A 116 -2.46 -6.15 1.72
C SER A 116 -1.75 -6.30 3.07
N ALA A 117 -0.81 -5.41 3.41
CA ALA A 117 -0.14 -5.43 4.72
C ALA A 117 -1.12 -5.22 5.88
N HIS A 118 -2.01 -4.23 5.79
CA HIS A 118 -3.08 -4.01 6.78
C HIS A 118 -3.96 -5.24 6.95
N GLN A 119 -4.38 -5.83 5.83
CA GLN A 119 -5.30 -6.95 5.82
C GLN A 119 -4.64 -8.24 6.35
N LEU A 120 -3.40 -8.52 5.97
CA LEU A 120 -2.63 -9.65 6.50
C LEU A 120 -2.38 -9.50 8.00
N TYR A 121 -2.05 -8.29 8.46
CA TYR A 121 -1.90 -8.00 9.89
C TYR A 121 -3.20 -8.27 10.67
N LYS A 122 -4.35 -7.84 10.12
CA LYS A 122 -5.67 -8.10 10.72
C LYS A 122 -5.95 -9.61 10.79
N LEU A 123 -5.78 -10.33 9.69
CA LEU A 123 -6.00 -11.78 9.65
C LEU A 123 -5.09 -12.54 10.62
N ALA A 124 -3.84 -12.12 10.78
CA ALA A 124 -2.90 -12.73 11.72
C ALA A 124 -3.40 -12.68 13.18
N LYS A 125 -4.22 -11.67 13.55
CA LYS A 125 -4.84 -11.58 14.88
C LYS A 125 -6.05 -12.49 15.07
N GLU A 126 -6.75 -12.82 13.98
CA GLU A 126 -7.95 -13.66 14.00
C GLU A 126 -7.62 -15.16 13.91
N GLY A 127 -6.34 -15.49 13.74
CA GLY A 127 -5.84 -16.84 13.54
C GLY A 127 -5.71 -17.22 12.07
N PHE A 128 -4.91 -18.24 11.78
CA PHE A 128 -4.65 -18.66 10.40
C PHE A 128 -5.91 -19.24 9.74
N LYS A 129 -6.30 -18.65 8.61
CA LYS A 129 -7.33 -19.16 7.71
C LYS A 129 -6.86 -18.95 6.26
N PRO A 130 -6.81 -20.00 5.42
CA PRO A 130 -6.52 -19.83 4.01
C PRO A 130 -7.51 -18.85 3.38
N THR A 131 -7.00 -17.75 2.84
CA THR A 131 -7.82 -16.65 2.30
C THR A 131 -7.22 -16.17 0.99
N LYS A 132 -8.08 -15.83 0.02
CA LYS A 132 -7.71 -15.20 -1.25
C LYS A 132 -8.31 -13.80 -1.29
N MET A 133 -7.50 -12.79 -1.53
CA MET A 133 -7.92 -11.40 -1.46
C MET A 133 -7.34 -10.58 -2.60
N PHE A 134 -8.09 -9.59 -3.07
CA PHE A 134 -7.65 -8.70 -4.15
C PHE A 134 -8.08 -7.26 -3.87
N SER A 135 -7.47 -6.30 -4.56
CA SER A 135 -7.82 -4.88 -4.50
C SER A 135 -7.58 -4.22 -5.85
N ILE A 136 -8.42 -3.23 -6.19
CA ILE A 136 -8.22 -2.38 -7.37
C ILE A 136 -8.48 -0.94 -6.97
N ASP A 137 -7.42 -0.17 -6.83
CA ASP A 137 -7.53 1.22 -6.40
C ASP A 137 -6.38 2.10 -6.89
N ARG A 138 -6.58 3.41 -6.73
CA ARG A 138 -5.61 4.42 -7.11
C ARG A 138 -4.39 4.43 -6.20
N VAL A 139 -3.25 4.65 -6.81
CA VAL A 139 -1.94 4.84 -6.19
C VAL A 139 -1.25 6.06 -6.80
N PHE A 140 -0.29 6.62 -6.09
CA PHE A 140 0.34 7.90 -6.43
C PHE A 140 1.86 7.74 -6.42
N ARG A 141 2.52 8.22 -7.47
CA ARG A 141 3.98 8.17 -7.60
C ARG A 141 4.51 9.48 -8.14
N ASN A 142 5.57 10.00 -7.52
CA ASN A 142 6.19 11.25 -7.94
C ASN A 142 7.18 11.04 -9.08
N GLU A 143 6.83 10.18 -10.04
CA GLU A 143 7.68 9.91 -11.20
C GLU A 143 7.61 11.09 -12.18
N THR A 144 8.66 11.27 -12.99
CA THR A 144 8.66 12.30 -14.03
C THR A 144 7.53 12.02 -15.01
N LEU A 145 6.62 12.97 -15.18
CA LEU A 145 5.48 12.84 -16.08
C LEU A 145 5.96 12.76 -17.52
N ASP A 146 5.52 11.73 -18.23
CA ASP A 146 5.70 11.59 -19.67
C ASP A 146 4.42 11.06 -20.31
N ALA A 147 4.47 10.76 -21.62
CA ALA A 147 3.28 10.29 -22.34
C ALA A 147 2.72 8.94 -21.84
N THR A 148 3.48 8.21 -21.02
CA THR A 148 3.19 6.86 -20.52
C THR A 148 3.12 6.76 -18.99
N HIS A 149 3.68 7.72 -18.25
CA HIS A 149 3.74 7.74 -16.79
C HIS A 149 2.91 8.90 -16.23
N LEU A 150 1.85 8.54 -15.49
CA LEU A 150 0.99 9.48 -14.78
C LEU A 150 1.37 9.52 -13.30
N ALA A 151 1.19 10.68 -12.65
CA ALA A 151 1.39 10.83 -11.20
C ALA A 151 0.46 9.94 -10.38
N GLU A 152 -0.66 9.52 -10.96
CA GLU A 152 -1.63 8.62 -10.36
C GLU A 152 -2.17 7.63 -11.39
N PHE A 153 -2.36 6.38 -10.97
CA PHE A 153 -2.96 5.33 -11.78
C PHE A 153 -3.63 4.27 -10.89
N HIS A 154 -4.40 3.37 -11.49
CA HIS A 154 -5.04 2.28 -10.74
C HIS A 154 -4.14 1.05 -10.75
N GLN A 155 -3.85 0.52 -9.57
CA GLN A 155 -3.10 -0.71 -9.39
C GLN A 155 -4.03 -1.85 -8.97
N VAL A 156 -3.84 -3.02 -9.59
CA VAL A 156 -4.50 -4.27 -9.24
C VAL A 156 -3.51 -5.12 -8.43
N CYS A 157 -3.91 -5.62 -7.26
CA CYS A 157 -3.10 -6.50 -6.40
C CYS A 157 -3.96 -7.62 -5.81
#